data_AF-A0A5N3VPC4-F1
#
_entry.id   AF-A0A5N3VPC4-F1
#
_cell.length_a   1.000
_cell.length_b   1.000
_cell.length_c   1.000
_cell.angle_alpha   90.00
_cell.angle_beta   90.00
_cell.angle_gamma   90.00
#
_symmetry.space_group_name_H-M   'P 1'
#
loop_
_entity.id
_entity.type
_entity.pdbx_description
1 polymer ?
#
loop_
_entity_poly.entity_id
_entity_poly.type
_entity_poly.pdbx_seq_one_letter_code
_entity_poly.pdbx_strand_id
1 'polypeptide(L)'
;MEWSPLLRELGRPHGSASRTALALGTPGETEALRCPVQPPSADWSDSLARQAQARAALCGAPAPSPASVPRAARHVGWNAQLLPAGSAAFVYVVGLWFSEGQQYSLSAAECAPNATCARYTQLVWATSSQLGCGRQLCSGAQGELEAFVCAYSPGGNWEVNGKTIVPYKKGAWCSLCTASVSGCFKAWDHAGGLCEVPRNPCRMSCRNHGQLNVSTCHCRCPPGYTGRYCQVRCSVQCVHGRFREEECSCVCDVGF
;
A
#
# COMPACT_ATOMS: atom_id res chain seq x y z
N MET A 1 -3.42 21.65 28.09
CA MET A 1 -3.00 20.28 27.73
C MET A 1 -2.13 20.39 26.51
N GLU A 2 -0.83 20.55 26.73
CA GLU A 2 0.20 20.66 25.70
C GLU A 2 0.51 19.29 25.11
N TRP A 3 0.72 19.24 23.80
CA TRP A 3 1.18 18.05 23.07
C TRP A 3 2.67 18.20 22.76
N SER A 4 3.45 17.14 23.03
CA SER A 4 4.89 17.03 22.78
C SER A 4 5.29 17.15 21.29
N PRO A 5 6.52 17.59 20.97
CA PRO A 5 6.86 18.38 19.78
C PRO A 5 7.12 17.61 18.47
N LEU A 6 6.57 16.41 18.26
CA LEU A 6 6.93 15.54 17.13
C LEU A 6 6.22 15.85 15.79
N LEU A 7 5.68 17.05 15.63
CA LEU A 7 4.89 17.48 14.44
C LEU A 7 5.46 18.73 13.76
N ARG A 8 6.76 18.74 13.49
CA ARG A 8 7.33 19.63 12.46
C ARG A 8 7.98 18.76 11.39
N GLU A 9 7.71 19.12 10.14
CA GLU A 9 8.20 18.52 8.89
C GLU A 9 7.38 17.39 8.26
N LEU A 10 6.20 17.72 7.73
CA LEU A 10 5.71 17.07 6.50
C LEU A 10 5.21 18.14 5.52
N GLY A 11 6.16 18.94 5.04
CA GLY A 11 5.95 19.92 3.98
C GLY A 11 7.08 19.87 2.96
N ARG A 12 6.98 18.96 1.97
CA ARG A 12 7.30 19.13 0.53
C ARG A 12 7.44 17.78 -0.18
N PRO A 13 7.08 17.72 -1.49
CA PRO A 13 7.14 16.51 -2.29
C PRO A 13 8.53 16.36 -2.89
N HIS A 14 9.15 15.19 -2.72
CA HIS A 14 10.20 14.55 -3.52
C HIS A 14 11.05 13.69 -2.58
N GLY A 15 10.81 12.38 -2.62
CA GLY A 15 11.58 11.40 -1.86
C GLY A 15 10.70 10.30 -1.30
N SER A 16 10.81 9.10 -1.88
CA SER A 16 10.67 7.80 -1.21
C SER A 16 9.91 7.81 0.13
N ALA A 17 8.58 7.95 0.10
CA ALA A 17 7.77 7.82 1.30
C ALA A 17 7.61 6.32 1.65
N SER A 18 8.54 5.83 2.44
CA SER A 18 8.46 4.50 3.05
C SER A 18 7.51 4.57 4.25
N ARG A 19 6.47 3.72 4.21
CA ARG A 19 5.79 3.10 5.36
C ARG A 19 5.59 3.99 6.60
N THR A 20 4.51 4.75 6.64
CA THR A 20 3.98 5.26 7.90
C THR A 20 2.66 4.56 8.17
N ALA A 21 2.69 3.62 9.13
CA ALA A 21 1.47 3.09 9.73
C ALA A 21 0.70 4.27 10.36
N LEU A 22 -0.57 4.43 9.99
CA LEU A 22 -1.49 5.33 10.69
C LEU A 22 -1.74 4.75 12.09
N ALA A 23 -0.89 5.11 13.05
CA ALA A 23 -1.13 4.84 14.46
C ALA A 23 -2.16 5.86 14.97
N LEU A 24 -3.43 5.45 15.02
CA LEU A 24 -4.49 6.20 15.70
C LEU A 24 -4.81 5.48 17.01
N GLY A 25 -4.43 6.07 18.14
CA GLY A 25 -4.78 5.58 19.47
C GLY A 25 -4.93 6.73 20.46
N THR A 26 -6.09 6.82 21.11
CA THR A 26 -6.35 7.65 22.29
C THR A 26 -6.31 6.79 23.56
N PRO A 27 -5.91 7.34 24.73
CA PRO A 27 -5.82 6.58 25.97
C PRO A 27 -7.16 6.59 26.73
N GLY A 28 -7.68 5.42 27.08
CA GLY A 28 -8.79 5.27 28.01
C GLY A 28 -9.60 3.99 27.78
N GLU A 29 -9.71 3.18 28.84
CA GLU A 29 -10.72 2.13 29.11
C GLU A 29 -10.41 0.68 28.67
N THR A 30 -9.86 -0.04 29.66
CA THR A 30 -10.12 -1.44 30.10
C THR A 30 -9.99 -2.61 29.12
N GLU A 31 -8.85 -3.31 29.28
CA GLU A 31 -8.64 -4.78 29.26
C GLU A 31 -9.56 -5.65 28.39
N ALA A 32 -9.15 -5.84 27.12
CA ALA A 32 -9.23 -7.11 26.34
C ALA A 32 -8.95 -6.90 24.83
N LEU A 33 -8.65 -5.68 24.37
CA LEU A 33 -8.47 -5.35 22.94
C LEU A 33 -7.10 -4.73 22.65
N ARG A 34 -6.01 -5.43 22.98
CA ARG A 34 -4.68 -5.04 22.45
C ARG A 34 -4.51 -5.56 21.03
N CYS A 35 -5.04 -4.80 20.08
CA CYS A 35 -4.35 -4.35 18.87
C CYS A 35 -5.38 -3.54 18.06
N PRO A 36 -5.15 -2.25 17.74
CA PRO A 36 -5.93 -1.61 16.68
C PRO A 36 -5.79 -2.50 15.45
N VAL A 37 -6.91 -2.85 14.82
CA VAL A 37 -6.92 -3.58 13.55
C VAL A 37 -6.14 -2.70 12.58
N GLN A 38 -4.86 -3.00 12.39
CA GLN A 38 -4.03 -2.27 11.45
C GLN A 38 -4.61 -2.57 10.07
N PRO A 39 -4.86 -1.55 9.23
CA PRO A 39 -5.22 -1.81 7.85
C PRO A 39 -4.15 -2.73 7.25
N PRO A 40 -4.50 -3.64 6.31
CA PRO A 40 -3.50 -4.41 5.59
C PRO A 40 -2.40 -3.48 5.09
N SER A 41 -1.16 -3.97 5.03
CA SER A 41 -0.05 -3.23 4.43
C SER A 41 -0.35 -3.04 2.94
N ALA A 42 -1.12 -2.01 2.62
CA ALA A 42 -1.49 -1.74 1.26
C ALA A 42 -0.36 -0.94 0.62
N ASP A 43 0.25 -1.53 -0.41
CA ASP A 43 1.28 -0.87 -1.18
C ASP A 43 0.67 0.31 -1.94
N TRP A 44 1.36 1.45 -1.92
CA TRP A 44 0.94 2.60 -2.69
C TRP A 44 0.98 2.30 -4.20
N SER A 45 -0.10 2.64 -4.90
CA SER A 45 -0.23 2.47 -6.34
C SER A 45 -0.53 3.80 -7.02
N ASP A 46 0.41 4.30 -7.84
CA ASP A 46 0.23 5.54 -8.60
C ASP A 46 -0.92 5.45 -9.62
N SER A 47 -1.24 4.24 -10.08
CA SER A 47 -2.42 4.01 -10.93
C SER A 47 -3.72 4.22 -10.16
N LEU A 48 -3.81 3.72 -8.92
CA LEU A 48 -4.98 3.95 -8.06
C LEU A 48 -5.05 5.40 -7.59
N ALA A 49 -3.92 6.05 -7.32
CA ALA A 49 -3.88 7.45 -6.92
C ALA A 49 -4.41 8.38 -8.02
N ARG A 50 -4.05 8.13 -9.29
CA ARG A 50 -4.62 8.87 -10.44
C ARG A 50 -6.14 8.66 -10.56
N GLN A 51 -6.62 7.44 -10.35
CA GLN A 51 -8.05 7.15 -10.36
C GLN A 51 -8.79 7.84 -9.21
N ALA A 52 -8.22 7.82 -8.00
CA ALA A 52 -8.73 8.52 -6.84
C ALA A 52 -8.77 10.04 -7.04
N GLN A 53 -7.73 10.61 -7.62
CA GLN A 53 -7.69 12.04 -7.95
C GLN A 53 -8.76 12.42 -8.98
N ALA A 54 -8.91 11.62 -10.05
CA ALA A 54 -9.94 11.85 -11.05
C ALA A 54 -11.36 11.78 -10.45
N ARG A 55 -11.58 10.89 -9.48
CA ARG A 55 -12.84 10.82 -8.75
C ARG A 55 -13.03 11.97 -7.75
N ALA A 56 -11.98 12.42 -7.07
CA ALA A 56 -12.02 13.60 -6.21
C ALA A 56 -12.36 14.86 -7.01
N ALA A 57 -11.87 14.96 -8.25
CA ALA A 57 -12.19 16.04 -9.18
C ALA A 57 -13.68 16.16 -9.54
N LEU A 58 -14.46 15.10 -9.32
CA LEU A 58 -15.92 15.13 -9.51
C LEU A 58 -16.65 15.83 -8.36
N CYS A 59 -15.98 16.12 -7.24
CA CYS A 59 -16.54 16.90 -6.14
C CYS A 59 -17.87 16.36 -5.60
N GLY A 60 -18.01 15.03 -5.52
CA GLY A 60 -19.22 14.35 -5.05
C GLY A 60 -20.27 14.11 -6.15
N ALA A 61 -20.06 14.60 -7.37
CA ALA A 61 -20.91 14.26 -8.50
C ALA A 61 -20.86 12.74 -8.77
N PRO A 62 -21.98 12.13 -9.24
CA PRO A 62 -22.00 10.73 -9.60
C PRO A 62 -20.89 10.39 -10.59
N ALA A 63 -20.18 9.30 -10.35
CA ALA A 63 -19.20 8.80 -11.30
C ALA A 63 -19.90 8.37 -12.62
N PRO A 64 -19.24 8.50 -13.79
CA PRO A 64 -19.77 7.99 -15.04
C PRO A 64 -20.11 6.50 -14.95
N SER A 65 -21.12 6.04 -15.70
CA SER A 65 -21.65 4.69 -15.58
C SER A 65 -20.59 3.60 -15.86
N PRO A 66 -20.63 2.45 -15.15
CA PRO A 66 -19.61 1.39 -15.22
C PRO A 66 -19.52 0.66 -16.57
N ALA A 67 -20.41 0.97 -17.52
CA ALA A 67 -20.35 0.48 -18.89
C ALA A 67 -19.16 1.07 -19.69
N SER A 68 -18.64 2.21 -19.26
CA SER A 68 -17.49 2.91 -19.87
C SER A 68 -16.14 2.61 -19.20
N VAL A 69 -16.14 1.84 -18.11
CA VAL A 69 -14.99 1.65 -17.23
C VAL A 69 -14.24 0.37 -17.61
N PRO A 70 -12.91 0.42 -17.85
CA PRO A 70 -12.11 -0.76 -18.18
C PRO A 70 -12.32 -1.89 -17.16
N ARG A 71 -12.33 -3.15 -17.62
CA ARG A 71 -12.63 -4.34 -16.81
C ARG A 71 -11.77 -4.45 -15.53
N ALA A 72 -10.56 -3.88 -15.55
CA ALA A 72 -9.66 -3.78 -14.40
C ALA A 72 -10.21 -2.90 -13.26
N ALA A 73 -10.97 -1.85 -13.56
CA ALA A 73 -11.55 -0.94 -12.57
C ALA A 73 -12.87 -1.45 -11.96
N ARG A 74 -13.40 -2.60 -12.43
CA ARG A 74 -14.57 -3.28 -11.80
C ARG A 74 -14.26 -3.88 -10.42
N HIS A 75 -12.99 -4.02 -10.07
CA HIS A 75 -12.54 -4.59 -8.79
C HIS A 75 -11.84 -3.53 -7.93
N VAL A 76 -12.23 -2.26 -8.04
CA VAL A 76 -11.68 -1.17 -7.22
C VAL A 76 -12.71 -0.76 -6.18
N GLY A 77 -12.29 -0.77 -4.92
CA GLY A 77 -13.07 -0.28 -3.78
C GLY A 77 -12.84 1.21 -3.57
N TRP A 78 -13.80 1.90 -2.96
CA TRP A 78 -13.77 3.35 -2.84
C TRP A 78 -14.20 3.82 -1.46
N ASN A 79 -13.38 4.66 -0.84
CA ASN A 79 -13.81 5.53 0.25
C ASN A 79 -13.81 6.97 -0.25
N ALA A 80 -14.84 7.72 0.09
CA ALA A 80 -14.95 9.14 -0.24
C ALA A 80 -15.54 9.92 0.94
N GLN A 81 -15.09 11.15 1.09
CA GLN A 81 -15.61 12.11 2.05
C GLN A 81 -15.57 13.50 1.44
N LEU A 82 -16.62 14.29 1.66
CA LEU A 82 -16.67 15.71 1.35
C LEU A 82 -16.79 16.46 2.67
N LEU A 83 -15.93 17.46 2.89
CA LEU A 83 -15.92 18.30 4.08
C LEU A 83 -15.74 19.77 3.67
N PRO A 84 -16.06 20.75 4.54
CA PRO A 84 -15.69 22.13 4.30
C PRO A 84 -14.18 22.28 4.06
N ALA A 85 -13.79 23.14 3.10
CA ALA A 85 -12.39 23.35 2.78
C ALA A 85 -11.58 23.81 4.00
N GLY A 86 -10.41 23.20 4.21
CA GLY A 86 -9.53 23.55 5.34
C GLY A 86 -10.01 23.04 6.71
N SER A 87 -11.13 22.34 6.81
CA SER A 87 -11.64 21.85 8.09
C SER A 87 -10.97 20.56 8.59
N ALA A 88 -10.27 19.83 7.71
CA ALA A 88 -9.69 18.54 8.04
C ALA A 88 -8.41 18.25 7.23
N ALA A 89 -7.45 17.61 7.89
CA ALA A 89 -6.35 16.94 7.21
C ALA A 89 -6.77 15.53 6.75
N PHE A 90 -6.07 14.97 5.75
CA PHE A 90 -6.36 13.63 5.23
C PHE A 90 -6.33 12.55 6.33
N VAL A 91 -5.40 12.67 7.30
CA VAL A 91 -5.28 11.76 8.45
C VAL A 91 -6.56 11.74 9.29
N TYR A 92 -7.17 12.91 9.50
CA TYR A 92 -8.43 13.02 10.24
C TYR A 92 -9.56 12.31 9.50
N VAL A 93 -9.63 12.46 8.17
CA VAL A 93 -10.64 11.79 7.33
C VAL A 93 -10.51 10.27 7.41
N VAL A 94 -9.29 9.74 7.37
CA VAL A 94 -9.04 8.30 7.57
C VAL A 94 -9.47 7.87 8.98
N GLY A 95 -9.24 8.70 9.99
CA GLY A 95 -9.73 8.48 11.35
C GLY A 95 -11.25 8.42 11.44
N LEU A 96 -11.97 9.28 10.73
CA LEU A 96 -13.44 9.22 10.64
C LEU A 96 -13.91 7.89 10.03
N TRP A 97 -13.30 7.48 8.92
CA TRP A 97 -13.61 6.20 8.28
C TRP A 97 -13.31 5.02 9.20
N PHE A 98 -12.22 5.07 9.94
CA PHE A 98 -11.86 4.03 10.91
C PHE A 98 -12.82 3.98 12.09
N SER A 99 -13.30 5.14 12.55
CA SER A 99 -14.20 5.25 13.71
C SER A 99 -15.56 4.56 13.50
N GLU A 100 -15.98 4.36 12.25
CA GLU A 100 -17.17 3.56 11.93
C GLU A 100 -17.09 2.14 12.49
N GLY A 101 -15.88 1.61 12.70
CA GLY A 101 -15.67 0.28 13.28
C GLY A 101 -16.24 0.13 14.69
N GLN A 102 -16.47 1.24 15.42
CA GLN A 102 -17.15 1.22 16.72
C GLN A 102 -18.60 0.74 16.62
N GLN A 103 -19.22 0.87 15.43
CA GLN A 103 -20.58 0.45 15.14
C GLN A 103 -20.63 -0.88 14.35
N TYR A 104 -19.49 -1.54 14.12
CA TYR A 104 -19.41 -2.76 13.31
C TYR A 104 -19.21 -4.02 14.15
N SER A 105 -20.09 -5.00 13.98
CA SER A 105 -19.96 -6.33 14.59
C SER A 105 -19.32 -7.31 13.61
N LEU A 106 -18.06 -7.69 13.87
CA LEU A 106 -17.34 -8.67 13.04
C LEU A 106 -17.98 -10.07 13.10
N SER A 107 -18.52 -10.48 14.25
CA SER A 107 -19.15 -11.79 14.42
C SER A 107 -20.47 -11.90 13.66
N ALA A 108 -21.26 -10.83 13.63
CA ALA A 108 -22.50 -10.77 12.84
C ALA A 108 -22.24 -10.47 11.36
N ALA A 109 -21.08 -9.87 11.06
CA ALA A 109 -20.76 -9.24 9.77
C ALA A 109 -21.70 -8.08 9.43
N GLU A 110 -22.14 -7.34 10.46
CA GLU A 110 -23.21 -6.36 10.35
C GLU A 110 -22.82 -5.02 10.97
N CYS A 111 -23.34 -3.93 10.38
CA CYS A 111 -23.26 -2.59 10.95
C CYS A 111 -24.46 -2.35 11.85
N ALA A 112 -24.31 -1.54 12.90
CA ALA A 112 -25.41 -1.16 13.76
C ALA A 112 -26.56 -0.51 12.94
N PRO A 113 -27.82 -0.68 13.38
CA PRO A 113 -28.95 -0.05 12.70
C PRO A 113 -28.75 1.46 12.54
N ASN A 114 -29.02 1.99 11.35
CA ASN A 114 -28.84 3.40 10.98
C ASN A 114 -27.39 3.93 11.03
N ALA A 115 -26.38 3.05 11.11
CA ALA A 115 -24.97 3.42 11.02
C ALA A 115 -24.37 3.10 9.64
N THR A 116 -23.22 3.71 9.33
CA THR A 116 -22.41 3.38 8.15
C THR A 116 -21.11 2.74 8.60
N CYS A 117 -20.77 1.59 8.02
CA CYS A 117 -19.53 0.87 8.33
C CYS A 117 -18.70 0.54 7.08
N ALA A 118 -19.18 0.88 5.89
CA ALA A 118 -18.57 0.48 4.62
C ALA A 118 -17.15 1.04 4.43
N ARG A 119 -16.85 2.21 5.02
CA ARG A 119 -15.53 2.85 4.90
C ARG A 119 -14.54 2.20 5.86
N TYR A 120 -14.98 1.85 7.06
CA TYR A 120 -14.20 1.01 7.97
C TYR A 120 -13.91 -0.37 7.38
N THR A 121 -14.93 -1.10 6.92
CA THR A 121 -14.74 -2.47 6.41
C THR A 121 -13.81 -2.48 5.20
N GLN A 122 -13.88 -1.46 4.33
CA GLN A 122 -12.92 -1.30 3.23
C GLN A 122 -11.48 -1.04 3.72
N LEU A 123 -11.30 -0.21 4.76
CA LEU A 123 -9.97 0.07 5.32
C LEU A 123 -9.31 -1.20 5.87
N VAL A 124 -10.10 -2.09 6.49
CA VAL A 124 -9.60 -3.30 7.14
C VAL A 124 -9.78 -4.56 6.27
N TRP A 125 -10.03 -4.40 4.97
CA TRP A 125 -10.30 -5.52 4.07
C TRP A 125 -9.04 -6.32 3.77
N ALA A 126 -8.96 -7.56 4.24
CA ALA A 126 -7.75 -8.38 4.26
C ALA A 126 -7.11 -8.59 2.88
N THR A 127 -7.90 -8.62 1.81
CA THR A 127 -7.40 -8.83 0.44
C THR A 127 -7.02 -7.54 -0.27
N SER A 128 -7.39 -6.36 0.25
CA SER A 128 -7.02 -5.07 -0.34
C SER A 128 -5.53 -4.77 -0.06
N SER A 129 -4.69 -5.11 -1.03
CA SER A 129 -3.22 -5.04 -0.90
C SER A 129 -2.60 -3.81 -1.57
N GLN A 130 -3.37 -3.01 -2.29
CA GLN A 130 -2.92 -1.76 -2.88
C GLN A 130 -3.90 -0.64 -2.60
N LEU A 131 -3.38 0.57 -2.43
CA LEU A 131 -4.18 1.78 -2.27
C LEU A 131 -3.59 2.96 -3.03
N GLY A 132 -4.44 3.91 -3.39
CA GLY A 132 -4.02 5.22 -3.86
C GLY A 132 -5.10 6.25 -3.57
N CYS A 133 -4.70 7.46 -3.18
CA CYS A 133 -5.64 8.48 -2.73
C CYS A 133 -5.46 9.79 -3.51
N GLY A 134 -6.53 10.59 -3.54
CA GLY A 134 -6.60 11.90 -4.16
C GLY A 134 -7.41 12.88 -3.32
N ARG A 135 -7.12 14.16 -3.50
CA ARG A 135 -7.76 15.27 -2.77
C ARG A 135 -8.05 16.40 -3.75
N GLN A 136 -9.21 17.03 -3.64
CA GLN A 136 -9.62 18.12 -4.53
C GLN A 136 -10.34 19.21 -3.75
N LEU A 137 -9.90 20.46 -3.95
CA LEU A 137 -10.69 21.63 -3.57
C LEU A 137 -11.83 21.83 -4.58
N CYS A 138 -13.04 21.93 -4.06
CA CYS A 138 -14.29 21.93 -4.80
C CYS A 138 -15.01 23.26 -4.59
N SER A 139 -15.11 24.06 -5.65
CA SER A 139 -15.88 25.30 -5.61
C SER A 139 -17.34 25.00 -5.95
N GLY A 140 -18.27 25.39 -5.08
CA GLY A 140 -19.70 25.20 -5.30
C GLY A 140 -20.54 26.35 -4.75
N ALA A 141 -21.82 26.40 -5.12
CA ALA A 141 -22.75 27.44 -4.69
C ALA A 141 -22.97 27.48 -3.15
N GLN A 142 -22.63 26.39 -2.45
CA GLN A 142 -22.79 26.24 -0.99
C GLN A 142 -21.48 26.51 -0.22
N GLY A 143 -20.42 26.99 -0.89
CA GLY A 143 -19.11 27.27 -0.30
C GLY A 143 -18.00 26.38 -0.85
N GLU A 144 -16.77 26.64 -0.39
CA GLU A 144 -15.61 25.82 -0.72
C GLU A 144 -15.64 24.52 0.10
N LEU A 145 -15.71 23.41 -0.63
CA LEU A 145 -15.65 22.06 -0.07
C LEU A 145 -14.33 21.41 -0.48
N GLU A 146 -14.03 20.29 0.14
CA GLU A 146 -12.85 19.51 -0.14
C GLU A 146 -13.19 18.03 -0.16
N ALA A 147 -12.91 17.41 -1.30
CA ALA A 147 -13.12 15.99 -1.53
C ALA A 147 -11.87 15.20 -1.18
N PHE A 148 -12.04 14.13 -0.42
CA PHE A 148 -11.00 13.17 -0.05
C PHE A 148 -11.44 11.80 -0.56
N VAL A 149 -10.63 11.17 -1.40
CA VAL A 149 -10.96 9.88 -2.02
C VAL A 149 -9.78 8.93 -1.92
N CYS A 150 -10.05 7.67 -1.57
CA CYS A 150 -9.09 6.58 -1.69
C CYS A 150 -9.68 5.44 -2.51
N ALA A 151 -8.85 4.87 -3.36
CA ALA A 151 -9.12 3.69 -4.18
C ALA A 151 -8.32 2.50 -3.65
N TYR A 152 -8.95 1.33 -3.60
CA TYR A 152 -8.38 0.09 -3.05
C TYR A 152 -8.42 -1.03 -4.07
N SER A 153 -7.36 -1.82 -4.18
CA SER A 153 -7.32 -2.97 -5.08
C SER A 153 -6.67 -4.20 -4.44
N PRO A 154 -7.29 -5.39 -4.59
CA PRO A 154 -8.69 -5.60 -4.91
C PRO A 154 -9.62 -4.80 -3.99
N GLY A 155 -10.74 -4.32 -4.52
CA GLY A 155 -11.78 -3.64 -3.75
C GLY A 155 -12.39 -4.59 -2.74
N GLY A 156 -12.85 -4.06 -1.62
CA GLY A 156 -13.48 -4.83 -0.56
C GLY A 156 -15.00 -4.82 -0.63
N ASN A 157 -15.62 -5.07 0.53
CA ASN A 157 -17.08 -5.03 0.73
C ASN A 157 -17.86 -5.94 -0.22
N TRP A 158 -17.36 -7.16 -0.44
CA TRP A 158 -18.03 -8.13 -1.30
C TRP A 158 -19.29 -8.68 -0.64
N GLU A 159 -20.29 -8.96 -1.47
CA GLU A 159 -21.51 -9.64 -1.08
C GLU A 159 -21.61 -10.99 -1.78
N VAL A 160 -22.04 -12.01 -1.03
CA VAL A 160 -22.35 -13.34 -1.56
C VAL A 160 -23.75 -13.68 -1.10
N ASN A 161 -24.65 -13.96 -2.04
CA ASN A 161 -26.07 -14.25 -1.77
C ASN A 161 -26.78 -13.17 -0.92
N GLY A 162 -26.46 -11.89 -1.17
CA GLY A 162 -27.05 -10.76 -0.46
C GLY A 162 -26.53 -10.53 0.96
N LYS A 163 -25.47 -11.24 1.37
CA LYS A 163 -24.80 -11.03 2.66
C LYS A 163 -23.37 -10.52 2.43
N THR A 164 -23.02 -9.41 3.08
CA THR A 164 -21.64 -8.89 3.10
C THR A 164 -20.72 -9.89 3.78
N ILE A 165 -19.59 -10.23 3.15
CA ILE A 165 -18.59 -11.09 3.75
C ILE A 165 -17.77 -10.30 4.78
N VAL A 166 -17.26 -10.99 5.81
CA VAL A 166 -16.41 -10.34 6.81
C VAL A 166 -15.12 -9.80 6.18
N PRO A 167 -14.65 -8.62 6.60
CA PRO A 167 -13.48 -7.99 5.98
C PRO A 167 -12.17 -8.74 6.23
N TYR A 168 -12.07 -9.52 7.32
CA TYR A 168 -10.91 -10.33 7.66
C TYR A 168 -11.30 -11.50 8.56
N LYS A 169 -10.42 -12.51 8.65
CA LYS A 169 -10.58 -13.63 9.56
C LYS A 169 -9.96 -13.28 10.92
N LYS A 170 -10.74 -13.37 12.00
CA LYS A 170 -10.23 -13.23 13.37
C LYS A 170 -9.27 -14.38 13.71
N GLY A 171 -8.12 -14.06 14.31
CA GLY A 171 -7.12 -15.04 14.73
C GLY A 171 -5.80 -14.40 15.15
N ALA A 172 -4.79 -15.22 15.41
CA ALA A 172 -3.43 -14.74 15.60
C ALA A 172 -2.96 -14.00 14.33
N TRP A 173 -2.29 -12.86 14.49
CA TRP A 173 -1.73 -12.14 13.35
C TRP A 173 -0.86 -13.05 12.51
N CYS A 174 -0.79 -12.76 11.22
CA CYS A 174 0.02 -13.51 10.27
C CYS A 174 -0.21 -15.03 10.16
N SER A 175 -1.18 -15.61 10.87
CA SER A 175 -1.44 -17.06 10.87
C SER A 175 -1.81 -17.60 9.49
N LEU A 176 -2.21 -16.72 8.58
CA LEU A 176 -2.56 -17.01 7.20
C LEU A 176 -1.64 -16.35 6.16
N CYS A 177 -0.49 -15.78 6.56
CA CYS A 177 0.47 -15.31 5.55
C CYS A 177 1.08 -16.53 4.84
N THR A 178 0.86 -16.65 3.54
CA THR A 178 1.47 -17.71 2.74
C THR A 178 2.89 -17.31 2.38
N ALA A 179 3.87 -18.06 2.91
CA ALA A 179 5.31 -17.75 2.79
C ALA A 179 5.84 -17.60 1.34
N SER A 180 5.10 -18.12 0.35
CA SER A 180 5.43 -18.03 -1.08
C SER A 180 5.14 -16.67 -1.71
N VAL A 181 4.24 -15.87 -1.13
CA VAL A 181 3.87 -14.53 -1.66
C VAL A 181 3.89 -13.44 -0.60
N SER A 182 3.74 -13.77 0.69
CA SER A 182 3.69 -12.79 1.78
C SER A 182 4.47 -13.26 3.01
N GLY A 183 5.20 -12.34 3.63
CA GLY A 183 5.87 -12.56 4.91
C GLY A 183 5.12 -11.87 6.04
N CYS A 184 5.25 -12.39 7.27
CA CYS A 184 4.78 -11.67 8.45
C CYS A 184 5.75 -10.52 8.76
N PHE A 185 5.30 -9.29 8.55
CA PHE A 185 6.02 -8.11 9.00
C PHE A 185 5.49 -7.73 10.38
N LYS A 186 6.33 -7.90 11.40
CA LYS A 186 5.96 -7.59 12.79
C LYS A 186 5.99 -6.08 13.01
N ALA A 187 5.02 -5.58 13.76
CA ALA A 187 5.06 -4.22 14.26
C ALA A 187 6.27 -4.03 15.20
N TRP A 188 6.75 -2.79 15.32
CA TRP A 188 7.94 -2.42 16.10
C TRP A 188 7.81 -2.77 17.59
N ASP A 189 6.60 -2.74 18.12
CA ASP A 189 6.27 -3.10 19.50
C ASP A 189 6.07 -4.61 19.71
N HIS A 190 6.21 -5.42 18.66
CA HIS A 190 5.91 -6.85 18.64
C HIS A 190 4.50 -7.21 19.13
N ALA A 191 3.60 -6.23 19.19
CA ALA A 191 2.20 -6.36 19.56
C ALA A 191 1.28 -6.35 18.34
N GLY A 192 1.85 -6.55 17.15
CA GLY A 192 1.14 -6.61 15.86
C GLY A 192 1.93 -7.33 14.77
N GLY A 193 1.24 -7.69 13.70
CA GLY A 193 1.88 -8.10 12.45
C GLY A 193 0.93 -8.07 11.26
N LEU A 194 1.45 -7.72 10.08
CA LEU A 194 0.71 -7.69 8.83
C LEU A 194 1.32 -8.68 7.83
N CYS A 195 0.46 -9.28 7.00
CA CYS A 195 0.92 -10.03 5.83
C CYS A 195 1.30 -9.03 4.74
N GLU A 196 2.59 -8.84 4.53
CA GLU A 196 3.07 -8.01 3.44
C GLU A 196 3.73 -8.87 2.37
N VAL A 197 3.48 -8.55 1.10
CA VAL A 197 4.34 -9.00 0.02
C VAL A 197 5.61 -8.15 0.11
N PRO A 198 6.78 -8.71 0.42
CA PRO A 198 7.98 -7.88 0.48
C PRO A 198 8.24 -7.35 -0.93
N ARG A 199 8.43 -6.03 -1.09
CA ARG A 199 8.89 -5.44 -2.37
C ARG A 199 10.17 -6.11 -2.89
N ASN A 200 10.95 -6.67 -1.97
CA ASN A 200 12.12 -7.49 -2.23
C ASN A 200 12.07 -8.76 -1.37
N PRO A 201 11.40 -9.84 -1.82
CA PRO A 201 11.27 -11.07 -1.04
C PRO A 201 12.62 -11.78 -0.88
N CYS A 202 13.57 -11.50 -1.77
CA CYS A 202 14.93 -12.04 -1.73
C CYS A 202 15.78 -11.46 -0.60
N ARG A 203 15.34 -10.37 0.05
CA ARG A 203 16.09 -9.65 1.09
C ARG A 203 17.52 -9.31 0.66
N MET A 204 17.70 -8.98 -0.62
CA MET A 204 19.01 -8.61 -1.19
C MET A 204 18.91 -7.59 -2.30
N SER A 205 19.88 -6.68 -2.40
CA SER A 205 19.91 -5.66 -3.44
C SER A 205 21.09 -5.87 -4.37
N CYS A 206 20.87 -5.65 -5.66
CA CYS A 206 21.94 -5.63 -6.65
C CYS A 206 22.67 -4.29 -6.59
N ARG A 207 24.00 -4.34 -6.71
CA ARG A 207 24.86 -3.15 -6.78
C ARG A 207 25.06 -2.74 -8.23
N ASN A 208 25.67 -1.56 -8.42
CA ASN A 208 26.11 -1.05 -9.73
C ASN A 208 25.01 -1.11 -10.80
N HIS A 209 23.78 -0.73 -10.45
CA HIS A 209 22.61 -0.77 -11.34
C HIS A 209 22.20 -2.16 -11.86
N GLY A 210 22.64 -3.24 -11.20
CA GLY A 210 22.15 -4.59 -11.48
C GLY A 210 20.64 -4.72 -11.25
N GLN A 211 20.01 -5.59 -12.03
CA GLN A 211 18.57 -5.85 -11.96
C GLN A 211 18.31 -7.14 -11.18
N LEU A 212 17.52 -7.06 -10.10
CA LEU A 212 17.15 -8.23 -9.31
C LEU A 212 16.05 -9.01 -10.02
N ASN A 213 16.34 -10.26 -10.37
CA ASN A 213 15.29 -11.22 -10.69
C ASN A 213 14.68 -11.73 -9.37
N VAL A 214 13.45 -11.29 -9.10
CA VAL A 214 12.74 -11.57 -7.84
C VAL A 214 12.26 -13.03 -7.76
N SER A 215 12.05 -13.73 -8.89
CA SER A 215 11.61 -15.13 -8.87
C SER A 215 12.74 -16.11 -8.59
N THR A 216 13.96 -15.80 -9.01
CA THR A 216 15.15 -16.64 -8.77
C THR A 216 16.08 -16.09 -7.69
N CYS A 217 15.83 -14.88 -7.19
CA CYS A 217 16.70 -14.15 -6.28
C CYS A 217 18.15 -14.03 -6.78
N HIS A 218 18.29 -13.75 -8.07
CA HIS A 218 19.57 -13.58 -8.74
C HIS A 218 19.70 -12.17 -9.32
N CYS A 219 20.88 -11.54 -9.17
CA CYS A 219 21.16 -10.26 -9.81
C CYS A 219 21.64 -10.47 -11.25
N ARG A 220 20.94 -9.90 -12.21
CA ARG A 220 21.47 -9.72 -13.57
C ARG A 220 22.39 -8.50 -13.55
N CYS A 221 23.68 -8.74 -13.73
CA CYS A 221 24.68 -7.69 -13.71
C CYS A 221 24.78 -6.98 -15.07
N PRO A 222 25.03 -5.66 -15.07
CA PRO A 222 25.37 -4.96 -16.29
C PRO A 222 26.75 -5.40 -16.80
N PRO A 223 27.08 -5.11 -18.08
CA PRO A 223 28.39 -5.39 -18.65
C PRO A 223 29.53 -4.87 -17.76
N GLY A 224 30.59 -5.66 -17.61
CA GLY A 224 31.75 -5.33 -16.79
C GLY A 224 31.58 -5.58 -15.29
N TYR A 225 30.44 -6.12 -14.85
CA TYR A 225 30.22 -6.50 -13.45
C TYR A 225 29.80 -7.96 -13.30
N THR A 226 30.24 -8.58 -12.22
CA THR A 226 29.93 -9.98 -11.86
C THR A 226 29.76 -10.15 -10.34
N GLY A 227 29.50 -11.39 -9.93
CA GLY A 227 29.23 -11.77 -8.54
C GLY A 227 27.75 -11.71 -8.17
N ARG A 228 27.40 -12.36 -7.05
CA ARG A 228 26.02 -12.53 -6.57
C ARG A 228 25.20 -11.23 -6.47
N TYR A 229 25.85 -10.11 -6.17
CA TYR A 229 25.24 -8.79 -6.03
C TYR A 229 25.77 -7.79 -7.07
N CYS A 230 26.44 -8.25 -8.13
CA CYS A 230 27.13 -7.38 -9.11
C CYS A 230 28.21 -6.48 -8.48
N GLN A 231 28.83 -6.97 -7.41
CA GLN A 231 29.79 -6.20 -6.61
C GLN A 231 31.21 -6.21 -7.18
N VAL A 232 31.52 -7.16 -8.08
CA VAL A 232 32.87 -7.34 -8.63
C VAL A 232 32.94 -6.70 -10.00
N ARG A 233 33.91 -5.80 -10.23
CA ARG A 233 34.21 -5.28 -11.57
C ARG A 233 35.14 -6.25 -12.29
N CYS A 234 34.79 -6.61 -13.51
CA CYS A 234 35.59 -7.51 -14.31
C CYS A 234 36.88 -6.80 -14.74
N SER A 235 38.02 -7.43 -14.47
CA SER A 235 39.36 -6.83 -14.61
C SER A 235 40.39 -7.89 -15.01
N VAL A 236 40.10 -8.60 -16.10
CA VAL A 236 40.99 -9.66 -16.61
C VAL A 236 41.86 -9.09 -17.73
N GLN A 237 43.17 -9.34 -17.67
CA GLN A 237 44.08 -9.11 -18.78
C GLN A 237 44.20 -10.39 -19.61
N CYS A 238 43.80 -10.34 -20.88
CA CYS A 238 43.94 -11.46 -21.81
C CYS A 238 45.31 -11.40 -22.48
N VAL A 239 46.06 -12.50 -22.46
CA VAL A 239 47.44 -12.56 -23.00
C VAL A 239 47.44 -12.76 -24.52
N HIS A 240 46.56 -13.63 -25.03
CA HIS A 240 46.41 -13.96 -26.47
C HIS A 240 44.96 -13.84 -26.93
N GLY A 241 44.37 -12.68 -26.70
CA GLY A 241 42.99 -12.44 -27.09
C GLY A 241 42.45 -11.12 -26.59
N ARG A 242 41.17 -10.89 -26.85
CA ARG A 242 40.46 -9.68 -26.42
C ARG A 242 39.56 -9.97 -25.22
N PHE A 243 39.56 -9.06 -24.26
CA PHE A 243 38.64 -9.12 -23.13
C PHE A 243 37.24 -8.70 -23.58
N ARG A 244 36.25 -9.55 -23.30
CA ARG A 244 34.84 -9.28 -23.55
C ARG A 244 34.17 -8.89 -22.24
N GLU A 245 34.04 -7.57 -22.04
CA GLU A 245 33.51 -6.98 -20.80
C GLU A 245 32.09 -7.45 -20.46
N GLU A 246 31.26 -7.71 -21.48
CA GLU A 246 29.88 -8.21 -21.34
C GLU A 246 29.78 -9.59 -20.68
N GLU A 247 30.74 -10.47 -20.94
CA GLU A 247 30.76 -11.86 -20.45
C GLU A 247 31.83 -12.09 -19.38
N CYS A 248 32.62 -11.05 -19.08
CA CYS A 248 33.78 -11.12 -18.21
C CYS A 248 34.73 -12.26 -18.58
N SER A 249 34.92 -12.47 -19.89
CA SER A 249 35.66 -13.59 -20.48
C SER A 249 36.73 -13.09 -21.47
N CYS A 250 37.74 -13.91 -21.72
CA CYS A 250 38.70 -13.69 -22.79
C CYS A 250 38.25 -14.45 -24.04
N VAL A 251 38.23 -13.77 -25.19
CA VAL A 251 38.05 -14.41 -26.49
C VAL A 251 39.43 -14.54 -27.12
N CYS A 252 39.90 -15.77 -27.31
CA CYS A 252 41.20 -16.06 -27.91
C CYS A 252 41.25 -15.64 -29.38
N ASP A 253 42.43 -15.20 -29.81
CA ASP A 253 42.71 -15.00 -31.23
C ASP A 253 42.87 -16.34 -31.95
N VAL A 254 42.62 -16.37 -33.26
CA VAL A 254 42.70 -17.61 -34.05
C VAL A 254 44.13 -18.15 -34.01
N GLY A 255 44.31 -19.36 -33.49
CA GLY A 255 45.61 -20.03 -33.36
C GLY A 255 46.16 -20.12 -31.93
N PHE A 256 45.40 -19.65 -30.92
CA PHE A 256 45.70 -19.79 -29.49
C PHE A 256 44.54 -20.44 -28.71
#